data_AF-A0A8T3ZEK8-F1
#
_entry.id   AF-A0A8T3ZEK8-F1
#
_cell.length_a   1.000
_cell.length_b   1.000
_cell.length_c   1.000
_cell.angle_alpha   90.00
_cell.angle_beta   90.00
_cell.angle_gamma   90.00
#
_symmetry.space_group_name_H-M   'P 1'
#
loop_
_entity.id
_entity.type
_entity.pdbx_description
1 polymer ?
#
loop_
_entity_poly.entity_id
_entity_poly.type
_entity_poly.pdbx_seq_one_letter_code
_entity_poly.pdbx_strand_id
1 'polypeptide(L)'
;MAKTNYAEKQPMTGKLRKVQIFYMVVVGLFAAALITLGTKYSATAQIASFATEGLSSCSSDLDKCTADKSTVTEQFTTCTANYVESQDNLASCNSKYASMNTNYTSCKTQLTSSQGQLSSCSSDKSTCQSTLSGCNNDKNNCQGSLSSCSSDKSSLQTSFDTIAQNYAASKCCGTTNYPYYYIENSNIVCTNDAGSNTKTTGC
;
A
#
# COMPACT_ATOMS: atom_id res chain seq x y z
N MET A 1 -106.03 6.12 63.30
CA MET A 1 -107.03 7.09 62.82
C MET A 1 -106.42 7.91 61.68
N ALA A 2 -106.75 7.60 60.43
CA ALA A 2 -106.67 8.51 59.27
C ALA A 2 -107.61 7.93 58.20
N LYS A 3 -108.69 8.65 57.87
CA LYS A 3 -109.79 8.19 57.03
C LYS A 3 -109.40 8.25 55.54
N THR A 4 -109.53 7.13 54.84
CA THR A 4 -109.53 7.05 53.37
C THR A 4 -110.86 7.56 52.82
N ASN A 5 -110.85 8.70 52.12
CA ASN A 5 -111.99 9.17 51.34
C ASN A 5 -111.91 8.59 49.92
N TYR A 6 -112.81 7.65 49.60
CA TYR A 6 -113.10 7.25 48.23
C TYR A 6 -114.04 8.28 47.60
N ALA A 7 -113.56 8.98 46.56
CA ALA A 7 -114.39 9.85 45.75
C ALA A 7 -115.24 9.01 44.76
N GLU A 8 -116.55 9.11 44.94
CA GLU A 8 -117.60 8.50 44.13
C GLU A 8 -117.60 9.05 42.70
N LYS A 9 -117.39 8.18 41.70
CA LYS A 9 -117.41 8.53 40.26
C LYS A 9 -118.84 8.67 39.77
N GLN A 10 -119.27 9.91 39.52
CA GLN A 10 -120.56 10.24 38.88
C GLN A 10 -120.58 9.82 37.39
N PRO A 11 -121.70 9.25 36.88
CA PRO A 11 -121.83 8.81 35.48
C PRO A 11 -122.04 9.98 34.51
N MET A 12 -121.05 10.23 33.65
CA MET A 12 -121.08 11.24 32.60
C MET A 12 -122.10 10.90 31.48
N THR A 13 -123.07 11.79 31.26
CA THR A 13 -124.11 11.71 30.22
C THR A 13 -123.56 11.98 28.80
N GLY A 14 -124.20 11.40 27.78
CA GLY A 14 -123.63 11.14 26.44
C GLY A 14 -123.15 12.31 25.57
N LYS A 15 -123.46 13.57 25.91
CA LYS A 15 -122.93 14.74 25.17
C LYS A 15 -121.51 15.15 25.63
N LEU A 16 -121.20 15.03 26.93
CA LEU A 16 -119.85 15.31 27.44
C LEU A 16 -118.84 14.24 27.01
N ARG A 17 -119.28 12.98 26.84
CA ARG A 17 -118.41 11.91 26.33
C ARG A 17 -117.90 12.19 24.92
N LYS A 18 -118.70 12.77 24.02
CA LYS A 18 -118.28 13.07 22.64
C LYS A 18 -117.21 14.18 22.58
N VAL A 19 -117.34 15.22 23.42
CA VAL A 19 -116.34 16.30 23.52
C VAL A 19 -115.04 15.80 24.12
N GLN A 20 -115.10 14.97 25.17
CA GLN A 20 -113.93 14.33 25.76
C GLN A 20 -113.20 13.43 24.75
N ILE A 21 -113.94 12.62 23.97
CA ILE A 21 -113.36 11.78 22.92
C ILE A 21 -112.70 12.65 21.84
N PHE A 22 -113.36 13.70 21.37
CA PHE A 22 -112.79 14.60 20.36
C PHE A 22 -111.51 15.29 20.85
N TYR A 23 -111.52 15.79 22.09
CA TYR A 23 -110.33 16.38 22.71
C TYR A 23 -109.17 15.38 22.80
N MET A 24 -109.44 14.14 23.23
CA MET A 24 -108.41 13.11 23.30
C MET A 24 -107.85 12.71 21.93
N VAL A 25 -108.68 12.72 20.87
CA VAL A 25 -108.21 12.48 19.49
C VAL A 25 -107.31 13.63 19.01
N VAL A 26 -107.70 14.88 19.22
CA VAL A 26 -106.90 16.05 18.80
C VAL A 26 -105.57 16.12 19.56
N VAL A 27 -105.60 15.93 20.89
CA VAL A 27 -104.38 15.90 21.71
C VAL A 27 -103.49 14.72 21.33
N GLY A 28 -104.09 13.54 21.05
CA GLY A 28 -103.36 12.37 20.58
C GLY A 28 -102.67 12.59 19.23
N LEU A 29 -103.34 13.21 18.26
CA LEU A 29 -102.76 13.55 16.96
C LEU A 29 -101.64 14.59 17.07
N PHE A 30 -101.80 15.61 17.91
CA PHE A 30 -100.77 16.62 18.15
C PHE A 30 -99.54 16.03 18.86
N ALA A 31 -99.74 15.17 19.87
CA ALA A 31 -98.66 14.45 20.53
C ALA A 31 -97.92 13.52 19.55
N ALA A 32 -98.64 12.78 18.70
CA ALA A 32 -98.04 11.94 17.66
C ALA A 32 -97.21 12.77 16.66
N ALA A 33 -97.71 13.93 16.22
CA ALA A 33 -96.95 14.83 15.35
C ALA A 33 -95.65 15.33 16.02
N LEU A 34 -95.71 15.75 17.29
CA LEU A 34 -94.54 16.18 18.06
C LEU A 34 -93.50 15.06 18.25
N ILE A 35 -93.94 13.83 18.54
CA ILE A 35 -93.05 12.66 18.64
C ILE A 35 -92.39 12.37 17.28
N THR A 36 -93.14 12.50 16.18
CA THR A 36 -92.62 12.26 14.82
C THR A 36 -91.61 13.36 14.39
N LEU A 37 -91.86 14.61 14.76
CA LEU A 37 -90.93 15.73 14.55
C LEU A 37 -89.66 15.59 15.40
N GLY A 38 -89.79 15.21 16.68
CA GLY A 38 -88.67 14.99 17.59
C GLY A 38 -87.77 13.82 17.16
N THR A 39 -88.35 12.73 16.66
CA THR A 39 -87.59 11.57 16.14
C THR A 39 -86.86 11.89 14.83
N LYS A 40 -87.50 12.65 13.91
CA LYS A 40 -86.82 13.17 12.70
C LYS A 40 -85.67 14.11 13.06
N TYR A 41 -85.87 15.03 13.99
CA TYR A 41 -84.83 15.95 14.46
C TYR A 41 -83.66 15.21 15.12
N SER A 42 -83.96 14.19 15.94
CA SER A 42 -82.94 13.33 16.58
C SER A 42 -82.13 12.52 15.55
N ALA A 43 -82.78 11.95 14.53
CA ALA A 43 -82.09 11.21 13.46
C ALA A 43 -81.17 12.12 12.62
N THR A 44 -81.63 13.32 12.26
CA THR A 44 -80.80 14.29 11.52
C THR A 44 -79.59 14.72 12.33
N ALA A 45 -79.74 14.93 13.64
CA ALA A 45 -78.62 15.28 14.53
C ALA A 45 -77.58 14.15 14.63
N GLN A 46 -78.00 12.89 14.71
CA GLN A 46 -77.10 11.72 14.73
C GLN A 46 -76.34 11.54 13.41
N ILE A 47 -77.01 11.77 12.28
CA ILE A 47 -76.37 11.73 10.95
C ILE A 47 -75.33 12.86 10.82
N ALA A 48 -75.65 14.06 11.30
CA ALA A 48 -74.74 15.20 11.27
C ALA A 48 -73.50 14.99 12.16
N SER A 49 -73.67 14.42 13.37
CA SER A 49 -72.53 14.12 14.25
C SER A 49 -71.64 13.04 13.64
N PHE A 50 -72.21 11.95 13.13
CA PHE A 50 -71.46 10.89 12.45
C PHE A 50 -70.69 11.42 11.24
N ALA A 51 -71.32 12.25 10.40
CA ALA A 51 -70.65 12.88 9.25
C ALA A 51 -69.51 13.82 9.68
N THR A 52 -69.69 14.57 10.76
CA THR A 52 -68.68 15.49 11.29
C THR A 52 -67.48 14.74 11.86
N GLU A 53 -67.73 13.67 12.62
CA GLU A 53 -66.68 12.79 13.17
C GLU A 53 -65.89 12.11 12.04
N GLY A 54 -66.59 11.56 11.04
CA GLY A 54 -65.97 10.94 9.88
C GLY A 54 -65.13 11.94 9.07
N LEU A 55 -65.62 13.16 8.87
CA LEU A 55 -64.88 14.22 8.20
C LEU A 55 -63.65 14.66 9.00
N SER A 56 -63.79 14.78 10.33
CA SER A 56 -62.67 15.12 11.21
C SER A 56 -61.59 14.03 11.20
N SER A 57 -61.98 12.76 11.21
CA SER A 57 -61.04 11.63 11.08
C SER A 57 -60.32 11.67 9.74
N CYS A 58 -61.07 11.86 8.65
CA CYS A 58 -60.50 11.95 7.30
C CYS A 58 -59.53 13.13 7.16
N SER A 59 -59.85 14.29 7.75
CA SER A 59 -58.94 15.44 7.80
C SER A 59 -57.65 15.10 8.54
N SER A 60 -57.75 14.41 9.69
CA SER A 60 -56.57 14.00 10.45
C SER A 60 -55.70 12.98 9.68
N ASP A 61 -56.32 12.04 8.97
CA ASP A 61 -55.60 11.06 8.14
C ASP A 61 -54.92 11.74 6.95
N LEU A 62 -55.56 12.75 6.36
CA LEU A 62 -54.97 13.56 5.29
C LEU A 62 -53.76 14.37 5.77
N ASP A 63 -53.85 14.98 6.96
CA ASP A 63 -52.73 15.70 7.56
C ASP A 63 -51.56 14.77 7.85
N LYS A 64 -51.84 13.58 8.39
CA LYS A 64 -50.83 12.54 8.61
C LYS A 64 -50.19 12.07 7.30
N CYS A 65 -51.00 11.79 6.28
CA CYS A 65 -50.51 11.40 4.96
C CYS A 65 -49.62 12.49 4.33
N THR A 66 -49.97 13.75 4.53
CA THR A 66 -49.18 14.89 4.06
C THR A 66 -47.83 14.98 4.79
N ALA A 67 -47.83 14.76 6.10
CA ALA A 67 -46.59 14.70 6.89
C ALA A 67 -45.71 13.51 6.47
N ASP A 68 -46.28 12.31 6.36
CA ASP A 68 -45.57 11.10 5.93
C ASP A 68 -44.96 11.29 4.53
N LYS A 69 -45.70 11.90 3.59
CA LYS A 69 -45.19 12.25 2.26
C LYS A 69 -43.98 13.20 2.33
N SER A 70 -44.02 14.21 3.20
CA SER A 70 -42.89 15.12 3.40
C SER A 70 -41.67 14.37 3.90
N THR A 71 -41.84 13.53 4.92
CA THR A 71 -40.76 12.70 5.47
C THR A 71 -40.15 11.77 4.43
N VAL A 72 -40.97 11.08 3.63
CA VAL A 72 -40.47 10.19 2.55
C VAL A 72 -39.71 10.99 1.48
N THR A 73 -40.16 12.19 1.16
CA THR A 73 -39.49 13.07 0.19
C THR A 73 -38.09 13.49 0.68
N GLU A 74 -37.98 13.84 1.96
CA GLU A 74 -36.69 14.17 2.60
C GLU A 74 -35.75 12.97 2.62
N GLN A 75 -36.25 11.80 3.05
CA GLN A 75 -35.48 10.56 3.05
C GLN A 75 -34.97 10.18 1.66
N PHE A 76 -35.81 10.32 0.62
CA PHE A 76 -35.42 10.06 -0.76
C PHE A 76 -34.34 11.03 -1.25
N THR A 77 -34.44 12.29 -0.86
CA THR A 77 -33.43 13.32 -1.16
C THR A 77 -32.09 12.97 -0.52
N THR A 78 -32.08 12.60 0.76
CA THR A 78 -30.88 12.13 1.47
C THR A 78 -30.30 10.86 0.84
N CYS A 79 -31.15 9.88 0.52
CA CYS A 79 -30.72 8.65 -0.13
C CYS A 79 -30.04 8.90 -1.48
N THR A 80 -30.60 9.82 -2.28
CA THR A 80 -30.02 10.23 -3.56
C THR A 80 -28.66 10.90 -3.38
N ALA A 81 -28.52 11.79 -2.38
CA ALA A 81 -27.23 12.41 -2.08
C ALA A 81 -26.16 11.38 -1.67
N ASN A 82 -26.51 10.45 -0.78
CA ASN A 82 -25.61 9.39 -0.32
C ASN A 82 -25.20 8.45 -1.48
N TYR A 83 -26.11 8.19 -2.42
CA TYR A 83 -25.82 7.39 -3.61
C TYR A 83 -24.79 8.07 -4.51
N VAL A 84 -24.94 9.38 -4.76
CA VAL A 84 -23.97 10.18 -5.53
C VAL A 84 -22.61 10.18 -4.84
N GLU A 85 -22.57 10.43 -3.53
CA GLU A 85 -21.32 10.41 -2.76
C GLU A 85 -20.63 9.03 -2.82
N SER A 86 -21.41 7.95 -2.76
CA SER A 86 -20.88 6.59 -2.88
C SER A 86 -20.28 6.32 -4.26
N GLN A 87 -20.88 6.86 -5.33
CA GLN A 87 -20.33 6.77 -6.68
C GLN A 87 -19.01 7.54 -6.82
N ASP A 88 -18.93 8.75 -6.25
CA ASP A 88 -17.71 9.56 -6.25
C ASP A 88 -16.58 8.86 -5.47
N ASN A 89 -16.91 8.29 -4.32
CA ASN A 89 -15.98 7.51 -3.51
C ASN A 89 -15.46 6.28 -4.27
N LEU A 90 -16.33 5.57 -4.98
CA LEU A 90 -15.95 4.43 -5.82
C LEU A 90 -15.02 4.86 -6.96
N ALA A 91 -15.32 5.97 -7.65
CA ALA A 91 -14.47 6.51 -8.71
C ALA A 91 -13.07 6.92 -8.19
N SER A 92 -13.02 7.55 -7.01
CA SER A 92 -11.78 7.91 -6.32
C SER A 92 -10.97 6.66 -5.94
N CYS A 93 -11.63 5.62 -5.41
CA CYS A 93 -11.01 4.35 -5.07
C CYS A 93 -10.40 3.67 -6.31
N ASN A 94 -11.14 3.60 -7.42
CA ASN A 94 -10.66 3.03 -8.68
C ASN A 94 -9.44 3.78 -9.22
N SER A 95 -9.44 5.11 -9.12
CA SER A 95 -8.31 5.95 -9.53
C SER A 95 -7.06 5.67 -8.69
N LYS A 96 -7.21 5.56 -7.36
CA LYS A 96 -6.12 5.19 -6.45
C LYS A 96 -5.58 3.80 -6.74
N TYR A 97 -6.47 2.83 -6.99
CA TYR A 97 -6.09 1.47 -7.35
C TYR A 97 -5.27 1.42 -8.66
N ALA A 98 -5.72 2.13 -9.70
CA ALA A 98 -4.99 2.20 -10.98
C ALA A 98 -3.59 2.81 -10.81
N SER A 99 -3.46 3.86 -9.98
CA SER A 99 -2.17 4.46 -9.64
C SER A 99 -1.25 3.50 -8.88
N MET A 100 -1.78 2.80 -7.86
CA MET A 100 -1.04 1.77 -7.13
C MET A 100 -0.56 0.64 -8.05
N ASN A 101 -1.40 0.18 -8.97
CA ASN A 101 -1.05 -0.88 -9.91
C ASN A 101 0.09 -0.45 -10.87
N THR A 102 0.05 0.81 -11.31
CA THR A 102 1.13 1.41 -12.12
C THR A 102 2.45 1.45 -11.36
N ASN A 103 2.41 1.92 -10.11
CA ASN A 103 3.59 1.97 -9.24
C ASN A 103 4.15 0.57 -8.96
N TYR A 104 3.28 -0.40 -8.65
CA TYR A 104 3.67 -1.79 -8.46
C TYR A 104 4.41 -2.36 -9.68
N THR A 105 3.87 -2.12 -10.87
CA THR A 105 4.48 -2.58 -12.13
C THR A 105 5.85 -1.92 -12.35
N SER A 106 5.97 -0.61 -12.10
CA SER A 106 7.23 0.11 -12.17
C SER A 106 8.28 -0.45 -11.19
N CYS A 107 7.91 -0.66 -9.93
CA CYS A 107 8.78 -1.26 -8.93
C CYS A 107 9.25 -2.66 -9.32
N LYS A 108 8.36 -3.49 -9.88
CA LYS A 108 8.71 -4.84 -10.36
C LYS A 108 9.73 -4.80 -11.49
N THR A 109 9.59 -3.88 -12.43
CA THR A 109 10.55 -3.65 -13.52
C THR A 109 11.90 -3.19 -12.98
N GLN A 110 11.91 -2.22 -12.05
CA GLN A 110 13.14 -1.74 -11.43
C GLN A 110 13.87 -2.85 -10.67
N LEU A 111 13.14 -3.68 -9.90
CA LEU A 111 13.71 -4.82 -9.20
C LEU A 111 14.40 -5.80 -10.16
N THR A 112 13.74 -6.13 -11.28
CA THR A 112 14.29 -7.02 -12.30
C THR A 112 15.56 -6.44 -12.92
N SER A 113 15.57 -5.14 -13.21
CA SER A 113 16.75 -4.42 -13.71
C SER A 113 17.91 -4.47 -12.71
N SER A 114 17.65 -4.18 -11.44
CA SER A 114 18.68 -4.23 -10.39
C SER A 114 19.26 -5.63 -10.18
N GLN A 115 18.43 -6.68 -10.29
CA GLN A 115 18.90 -8.07 -10.24
C GLN A 115 19.83 -8.39 -11.43
N GLY A 116 19.50 -7.90 -12.62
CA GLY A 116 20.37 -8.01 -13.80
C GLY A 116 21.71 -7.33 -13.58
N GLN A 117 21.70 -6.08 -13.11
CA GLN A 117 22.91 -5.32 -12.82
C GLN A 117 23.80 -6.00 -11.76
N LEU A 118 23.19 -6.55 -10.71
CA LEU A 118 23.93 -7.29 -9.67
C LEU A 118 24.61 -8.54 -10.23
N SER A 119 23.93 -9.24 -11.14
CA SER A 119 24.48 -10.44 -11.80
C SER A 119 25.67 -10.08 -12.71
N SER A 120 25.55 -8.99 -13.48
CA SER A 120 26.67 -8.47 -14.28
C SER A 120 27.86 -8.07 -13.41
N CYS A 121 27.62 -7.30 -12.34
CA CYS A 121 28.68 -6.88 -11.41
C CYS A 121 29.39 -8.08 -10.75
N SER A 122 28.65 -9.14 -10.41
CA SER A 122 29.21 -10.38 -9.87
C SER A 122 30.10 -11.11 -10.89
N SER A 123 29.72 -11.08 -12.16
CA SER A 123 30.50 -11.64 -13.27
C SER A 123 31.78 -10.83 -13.48
N ASP A 124 31.68 -9.51 -13.53
CA ASP A 124 32.83 -8.60 -13.67
C ASP A 124 33.83 -8.78 -12.53
N LYS A 125 33.34 -8.89 -11.29
CA LYS A 125 34.16 -9.18 -10.11
C LYS A 125 34.96 -10.48 -10.29
N SER A 126 34.31 -11.54 -10.76
CA SER A 126 34.94 -12.85 -10.97
C SER A 126 36.01 -12.80 -12.07
N THR A 127 35.74 -12.06 -13.15
CA THR A 127 36.72 -11.79 -14.21
C THR A 127 37.93 -11.02 -13.66
N CYS A 128 37.71 -9.94 -12.92
CA CYS A 128 38.78 -9.15 -12.31
C CYS A 128 39.65 -9.99 -11.36
N GLN A 129 39.05 -10.87 -10.55
CA GLN A 129 39.79 -11.77 -9.67
C GLN A 129 40.66 -12.76 -10.45
N SER A 130 40.15 -13.29 -11.56
CA SER A 130 40.88 -14.20 -12.44
C SER A 130 42.07 -13.49 -13.10
N THR A 131 41.83 -12.29 -13.65
CA THR A 131 42.89 -11.45 -14.23
C THR A 131 43.97 -11.10 -13.21
N LEU A 132 43.58 -10.71 -11.99
CA LEU A 132 44.54 -10.40 -10.91
C LEU A 132 45.40 -11.62 -10.55
N SER A 133 44.80 -12.81 -10.51
CA SER A 133 45.52 -14.05 -10.25
C SER A 133 46.52 -14.37 -11.36
N GLY A 134 46.12 -14.19 -12.62
CA GLY A 134 47.02 -14.31 -13.78
C GLY A 134 48.21 -13.34 -13.69
N CYS A 135 47.94 -12.07 -13.39
CA CYS A 135 48.97 -11.04 -13.25
C CYS A 135 49.97 -11.36 -12.13
N ASN A 136 49.50 -11.93 -11.01
CA ASN A 136 50.37 -12.40 -9.94
C ASN A 136 51.26 -13.58 -10.36
N ASN A 137 50.74 -14.51 -11.16
CA ASN A 137 51.54 -15.60 -11.70
C ASN A 137 52.61 -15.08 -12.66
N ASP A 138 52.25 -14.17 -13.57
CA ASP A 138 53.20 -13.55 -14.49
C ASP A 138 54.29 -12.79 -13.74
N LYS A 139 53.93 -12.04 -12.70
CA LYS A 139 54.90 -11.38 -11.81
C LYS A 139 55.88 -12.39 -11.20
N ASN A 140 55.38 -13.50 -10.65
CA ASN A 140 56.23 -14.52 -10.04
C ASN A 140 57.17 -15.17 -11.08
N ASN A 141 56.67 -15.45 -12.28
CA ASN A 141 57.47 -15.97 -13.39
C ASN A 141 58.57 -14.99 -13.80
N CYS A 142 58.25 -13.70 -13.94
CA CYS A 142 59.23 -12.65 -14.23
C CYS A 142 60.30 -12.55 -13.14
N GLN A 143 59.92 -12.65 -11.86
CA GLN A 143 60.87 -12.66 -10.75
C GLN A 143 61.80 -13.88 -10.82
N GLY A 144 61.27 -15.06 -11.11
CA GLY A 144 62.08 -16.27 -11.31
C GLY A 144 63.09 -16.11 -12.46
N SER A 145 62.64 -15.64 -13.62
CA SER A 145 63.51 -15.38 -14.77
C SER A 145 64.59 -14.34 -14.47
N LEU A 146 64.27 -13.29 -13.72
CA LEU A 146 65.24 -12.28 -13.29
C LEU A 146 66.31 -12.87 -12.36
N SER A 147 65.91 -13.74 -11.43
CA SER A 147 66.85 -14.45 -10.56
C SER A 147 67.78 -15.36 -11.35
N SER A 148 67.26 -16.16 -12.29
CA SER A 148 68.07 -17.00 -13.18
C SER A 148 69.06 -16.19 -14.00
N CYS A 149 68.61 -15.09 -14.64
CA CYS A 149 69.49 -14.19 -15.39
C CYS A 149 70.59 -13.57 -14.52
N SER A 150 70.27 -13.24 -13.27
CA SER A 150 71.25 -12.74 -12.30
C SER A 150 72.31 -13.79 -11.96
N SER A 151 71.89 -15.05 -11.76
CA SER A 151 72.82 -16.18 -11.55
C SER A 151 73.71 -16.42 -12.77
N ASP A 152 73.14 -16.47 -13.97
CA ASP A 152 73.89 -16.66 -15.22
C ASP A 152 74.93 -15.54 -15.41
N LYS A 153 74.54 -14.29 -15.14
CA LYS A 153 75.46 -13.15 -15.17
C LYS A 153 76.65 -13.35 -14.20
N SER A 154 76.39 -13.79 -12.97
CA SER A 154 77.46 -14.08 -12.00
C SER A 154 78.38 -15.20 -12.48
N SER A 155 77.82 -16.30 -13.01
CA SER A 155 78.60 -17.42 -13.54
C SER A 155 79.45 -17.03 -14.75
N LEU A 156 78.90 -16.22 -15.65
CA LEU A 156 79.62 -15.66 -16.79
C LEU A 156 80.74 -14.73 -16.34
N GLN A 157 80.51 -13.89 -15.32
CA GLN A 157 81.55 -13.04 -14.74
C GLN A 157 82.70 -13.88 -14.19
N THR A 158 82.41 -14.92 -13.39
CA THR A 158 83.44 -15.83 -12.87
C THR A 158 84.22 -16.53 -13.99
N SER A 159 83.53 -16.96 -15.05
CA SER A 159 84.16 -17.59 -16.20
C SER A 159 85.06 -16.60 -16.95
N PHE A 160 84.61 -15.36 -17.14
CA PHE A 160 85.38 -14.28 -17.73
C PHE A 160 86.64 -13.99 -16.92
N ASP A 161 86.51 -13.84 -15.59
CA ASP A 161 87.64 -13.58 -14.70
C ASP A 161 88.65 -14.73 -14.75
N THR A 162 88.19 -15.98 -14.82
CA THR A 162 89.04 -17.18 -14.94
C THR A 162 89.76 -17.26 -16.29
N ILE A 163 89.13 -16.81 -17.38
CA ILE A 163 89.77 -16.76 -18.70
C ILE A 163 90.83 -15.64 -18.72
N ALA A 164 90.49 -14.45 -18.21
CA ALA A 164 91.40 -13.32 -18.10
C ALA A 164 92.64 -13.69 -17.26
N GLN A 165 92.40 -14.23 -16.06
CA GLN A 165 93.08 -15.40 -15.50
C GLN A 165 94.27 -16.03 -16.24
N ASN A 166 93.90 -17.15 -16.87
CA ASN A 166 94.77 -18.04 -17.61
C ASN A 166 95.47 -17.36 -18.78
N TYR A 167 94.81 -16.39 -19.44
CA TYR A 167 95.41 -15.63 -20.53
C TYR A 167 96.62 -14.82 -20.04
N ALA A 168 96.48 -14.07 -18.94
CA ALA A 168 97.56 -13.29 -18.34
C ALA A 168 98.74 -14.19 -17.92
N ALA A 169 98.46 -15.29 -17.22
CA ALA A 169 99.49 -16.25 -16.79
C ALA A 169 100.27 -16.86 -17.97
N SER A 170 99.56 -17.28 -19.02
CA SER A 170 100.17 -17.95 -20.18
C SER A 170 100.94 -17.03 -21.12
N LYS A 171 100.48 -15.79 -21.32
CA LYS A 171 101.07 -14.85 -22.29
C LYS A 171 102.03 -13.84 -21.67
N CYS A 172 101.80 -13.41 -20.43
CA CYS A 172 102.51 -12.29 -19.83
C CYS A 172 103.58 -12.78 -18.83
N CYS A 173 103.24 -13.78 -18.00
CA CYS A 173 104.08 -14.17 -16.86
C CYS A 173 105.08 -15.30 -17.13
N GLY A 174 104.82 -16.16 -18.13
CA GLY A 174 105.69 -17.27 -18.48
C GLY A 174 105.61 -18.41 -17.45
N THR A 175 105.52 -19.65 -17.94
CA THR A 175 104.97 -20.79 -17.18
C THR A 175 105.83 -21.35 -16.04
N THR A 176 107.04 -20.85 -15.78
CA THR A 176 107.98 -21.53 -14.87
C THR A 176 108.44 -20.75 -13.64
N ASN A 177 108.38 -19.41 -13.61
CA ASN A 177 108.91 -18.63 -12.49
C ASN A 177 107.90 -17.70 -11.79
N TYR A 178 106.71 -17.46 -12.35
CA TYR A 178 105.74 -16.50 -11.78
C TYR A 178 104.30 -17.05 -11.87
N PRO A 179 103.90 -17.98 -10.98
CA PRO A 179 102.59 -18.64 -11.06
C PRO A 179 101.42 -17.77 -10.63
N TYR A 180 101.66 -16.63 -9.97
CA TYR A 180 100.62 -15.72 -9.53
C TYR A 180 100.70 -14.39 -10.29
N TYR A 181 99.56 -13.74 -10.49
CA TYR A 181 99.53 -12.38 -11.01
C TYR A 181 98.38 -11.59 -10.39
N TYR A 182 98.48 -10.27 -10.43
CA TYR A 182 97.40 -9.36 -10.09
C TYR A 182 97.40 -8.18 -11.07
N ILE A 183 96.26 -7.51 -11.17
CA ILE A 183 96.12 -6.31 -11.99
C ILE A 183 96.30 -5.09 -11.08
N GLU A 184 97.28 -4.25 -11.40
CA GLU A 184 97.52 -2.99 -10.69
C GLU A 184 97.63 -1.87 -11.72
N ASN A 185 96.80 -0.84 -11.58
CA ASN A 185 96.74 0.30 -12.50
C ASN A 185 96.62 -0.12 -13.98
N SER A 186 95.79 -1.12 -14.27
CA SER A 186 95.59 -1.71 -15.61
C SER A 186 96.79 -2.46 -16.21
N ASN A 187 97.86 -2.71 -15.44
CA ASN A 187 98.99 -3.53 -15.88
C ASN A 187 98.97 -4.91 -15.21
N ILE A 188 99.43 -5.93 -15.93
CA ILE A 188 99.60 -7.29 -15.39
C ILE A 188 100.94 -7.35 -14.66
N VAL A 189 100.89 -7.63 -13.35
CA VAL A 189 102.07 -7.83 -12.51
C VAL A 189 102.18 -9.31 -12.15
N CYS A 190 103.29 -9.93 -12.52
CA CYS A 190 103.57 -11.34 -12.28
C CYS A 190 104.42 -11.51 -11.01
N THR A 191 104.10 -12.45 -10.12
CA THR A 191 104.82 -12.67 -8.85
C THR A 191 105.10 -14.16 -8.58
N ASN A 192 106.24 -14.45 -7.92
CA ASN A 192 106.76 -15.80 -7.73
C ASN A 192 106.47 -16.41 -6.35
N ASP A 193 106.08 -15.60 -5.37
CA ASP A 193 105.64 -16.00 -4.02
C ASP A 193 105.10 -14.75 -3.32
N ALA A 194 103.87 -14.79 -2.79
CA ALA A 194 103.21 -13.83 -1.88
C ALA A 194 103.79 -12.38 -1.77
N GLY A 195 104.20 -11.75 -2.88
CA GLY A 195 104.73 -10.39 -2.95
C GLY A 195 106.26 -10.18 -2.94
N SER A 196 107.12 -11.23 -2.98
CA SER A 196 108.58 -11.05 -2.74
C SER A 196 109.43 -10.78 -3.99
N ASN A 197 109.08 -11.28 -5.17
CA ASN A 197 109.64 -10.80 -6.44
C ASN A 197 108.51 -10.54 -7.44
N THR A 198 108.46 -9.31 -7.97
CA THR A 198 107.48 -8.90 -8.97
C THR A 198 108.18 -8.58 -10.29
N LYS A 199 107.57 -9.00 -11.39
CA LYS A 199 107.97 -8.60 -12.74
C LYS A 199 106.77 -7.92 -13.39
N THR A 200 106.92 -6.63 -13.66
CA THR A 200 105.95 -5.89 -14.47
C THR A 200 106.26 -6.14 -15.94
N THR A 201 105.33 -6.76 -16.66
CA THR A 201 105.45 -7.00 -18.09
C THR A 201 104.52 -6.09 -18.85
N GLY A 202 104.98 -5.46 -19.94
CA GLY A 202 104.17 -4.57 -20.78
C GLY A 202 103.25 -5.33 -21.73
N CYS A 203 102.37 -6.17 -21.16
CA CYS A 203 101.34 -6.91 -21.88
C CYS A 203 99.95 -6.41 -21.48
#